data_AF-A0A383DK11-F1
#
_entry.id   AF-A0A383DK11-F1
#
_cell.length_a   1.000
_cell.length_b   1.000
_cell.length_c   1.000
_cell.angle_alpha   90.00
_cell.angle_beta   90.00
_cell.angle_gamma   90.00
#
_symmetry.space_group_name_H-M   'P 1'
#
loop_
_entity.id
_entity.type
_entity.pdbx_description
1 polymer ?
#
loop_
_entity_poly.entity_id
_entity_poly.type
_entity_poly.pdbx_seq_one_letter_code
_entity_poly.pdbx_strand_id
1 'polypeptide(L)'
;MKKILLYSLSVLITLVANAQIDINKSKINSAYLKFLPSNAKPEDLRPSDIPSEQVLKQMGLTDAEIVEAINFKYGRGKYAIVVNDTVGNNFELAKFYESFGDTLEVDTVSYPKARIYGQDVFRNNRLLFFQKALDAKAPENYKVGNGDEISISVWGFSDFSETLLVDERGYITPSEVPPPLGGGY
;
A
#
# COMPACT_ATOMS: atom_id res chain seq x y z
N MET A 1 2.13 50.97 -47.50
CA MET A 1 3.12 50.01 -46.95
C MET A 1 3.11 49.93 -45.42
N LYS A 2 3.14 51.05 -44.66
CA LYS A 2 3.11 51.02 -43.18
C LYS A 2 1.89 50.33 -42.53
N LYS A 3 0.70 50.43 -43.13
CA LYS A 3 -0.53 49.83 -42.56
C LYS A 3 -0.55 48.30 -42.64
N ILE A 4 -0.01 47.71 -43.71
CA ILE A 4 0.10 46.26 -43.88
C ILE A 4 1.09 45.67 -42.86
N LEU A 5 2.19 46.37 -42.60
CA LEU A 5 3.17 45.97 -41.58
C LEU A 5 2.58 45.95 -40.15
N LEU A 6 1.66 46.88 -39.85
CA LEU A 6 0.96 46.94 -38.56
C LEU A 6 -0.05 45.80 -38.41
N TYR A 7 -0.76 45.44 -39.49
CA TYR A 7 -1.66 44.28 -39.45
C TYR A 7 -0.91 42.96 -39.31
N SER A 8 0.24 42.79 -39.98
CA SER A 8 1.06 41.58 -39.81
C SER A 8 1.64 41.48 -38.40
N LEU A 9 2.01 42.61 -37.77
CA LEU A 9 2.51 42.64 -36.40
C LEU A 9 1.40 42.30 -35.39
N SER A 10 0.17 42.78 -35.62
CA SER A 10 -1.00 42.45 -34.80
C SER A 10 -1.35 40.96 -34.87
N VAL A 11 -1.32 40.36 -36.07
CA VAL A 11 -1.54 38.92 -36.27
C VAL A 11 -0.42 38.08 -35.65
N LEU A 12 0.82 38.57 -35.65
CA LEU A 12 1.93 37.88 -35.00
C LEU A 12 1.75 37.88 -33.47
N ILE A 13 1.31 39.00 -32.87
CA ILE A 13 1.08 39.15 -31.43
C ILE A 13 -0.06 38.24 -30.94
N THR A 14 -1.14 38.07 -31.70
CA THR A 14 -2.24 37.17 -31.32
C THR A 14 -1.86 35.69 -31.43
N LEU A 15 -0.89 35.33 -32.27
CA LEU A 15 -0.37 33.97 -32.37
C LEU A 15 0.51 33.58 -31.16
N VAL A 16 1.33 34.50 -30.65
CA VAL A 16 2.21 34.21 -29.49
C VAL A 16 1.43 34.13 -28.17
N ALA A 17 0.30 34.84 -28.05
CA ALA A 17 -0.53 34.81 -26.85
C ALA A 17 -1.19 33.43 -26.59
N ASN A 18 -1.44 32.64 -27.65
CA ASN A 18 -2.04 31.30 -27.52
C ASN A 18 -1.01 30.18 -27.24
N ALA A 19 0.29 30.49 -27.14
CA ALA A 19 1.33 29.49 -26.91
C ALA A 19 1.67 29.26 -25.42
N GLN A 20 1.00 29.95 -24.50
CA GLN A 20 1.18 29.70 -23.07
C GLN A 20 0.30 28.52 -22.65
N ILE A 21 0.84 27.31 -22.81
CA ILE A 21 0.37 26.14 -22.06
C ILE A 21 0.76 26.41 -20.61
N ASP A 22 -0.17 26.97 -19.83
CA ASP A 22 -0.06 27.00 -18.38
C ASP A 22 -0.12 25.55 -17.89
N ILE A 23 1.03 24.87 -17.88
CA ILE A 23 1.21 23.65 -17.11
C ILE A 23 1.15 24.13 -15.67
N ASN A 24 -0.07 24.23 -15.14
CA ASN A 24 -0.32 24.54 -13.76
C ASN A 24 0.26 23.40 -12.92
N LYS A 25 1.56 23.49 -12.63
CA LYS A 25 2.36 22.50 -11.89
C LYS A 25 2.00 22.48 -10.39
N SER A 26 1.03 23.30 -9.97
CA SER A 26 0.65 23.50 -8.56
C SER A 26 -0.63 22.78 -8.11
N LYS A 27 -1.28 21.97 -8.94
CA LYS A 27 -2.43 21.13 -8.49
C LYS A 27 -1.99 19.72 -8.12
N ILE A 28 -1.06 19.60 -7.17
CA ILE A 28 -0.88 18.32 -6.47
C ILE A 28 -2.02 18.23 -5.46
N ASN A 29 -2.91 17.25 -5.63
CA ASN A 29 -4.01 17.03 -4.72
C ASN A 29 -3.45 16.84 -3.30
N SER A 30 -3.93 17.65 -2.34
CA SER A 30 -3.45 17.67 -0.96
C SER A 30 -3.56 16.31 -0.27
N ALA A 31 -4.46 15.44 -0.74
CA ALA A 31 -4.59 14.06 -0.27
C ALA A 31 -3.29 13.26 -0.40
N TYR A 32 -2.51 13.48 -1.48
CA TYR A 32 -1.28 12.74 -1.74
C TYR A 32 -0.09 13.24 -0.91
N LEU A 33 -0.17 14.47 -0.36
CA LEU A 33 0.85 14.99 0.56
C LEU A 33 0.88 14.24 1.88
N LYS A 34 -0.19 13.53 2.24
CA LYS A 34 -0.25 12.69 3.44
C LYS A 34 0.72 11.50 3.40
N PHE A 35 1.21 11.13 2.21
CA PHE A 35 2.24 10.09 2.06
C PHE A 35 3.65 10.60 2.35
N LEU A 36 3.83 11.92 2.40
CA LEU A 36 5.13 12.54 2.55
C LEU A 36 5.37 12.99 4.01
N PRO A 37 6.61 12.90 4.50
CA PRO A 37 6.95 13.49 5.79
C PRO A 37 6.84 15.03 5.72
N SER A 38 6.66 15.68 6.87
CA SER A 38 6.38 17.12 6.94
C SER A 38 7.43 18.04 6.30
N ASN A 39 8.64 17.53 6.05
CA ASN A 39 9.75 18.25 5.44
C ASN A 39 9.96 17.94 3.95
N ALA A 40 9.20 17.01 3.36
CA ALA A 40 9.31 16.64 1.95
C ALA A 40 8.41 17.51 1.07
N LYS A 41 8.84 17.71 -0.18
CA LYS A 41 8.11 18.51 -1.16
C LYS A 41 7.16 17.63 -1.96
N PRO A 42 6.06 18.19 -2.48
CA PRO A 42 5.13 17.46 -3.34
C PRO A 42 5.79 16.73 -4.52
N GLU A 43 6.90 17.28 -5.05
CA GLU A 43 7.67 16.69 -6.14
C GLU A 43 8.49 15.45 -5.75
N ASP A 44 8.67 15.18 -4.45
CA ASP A 44 9.45 14.06 -3.93
C ASP A 44 8.63 12.75 -3.87
N LEU A 45 7.34 12.78 -4.22
CA LEU A 45 6.46 11.62 -4.16
C LEU A 45 6.82 10.58 -5.24
N ARG A 46 7.18 9.37 -4.81
CA ARG A 46 7.53 8.27 -5.72
C ARG A 46 6.38 7.27 -5.88
N PRO A 47 6.33 6.51 -6.99
CA PRO A 47 5.36 5.43 -7.17
C PRO A 47 5.37 4.41 -6.02
N SER A 48 6.54 4.17 -5.42
CA SER A 48 6.72 3.25 -4.28
C SER A 48 6.06 3.74 -2.99
N ASP A 49 5.90 5.06 -2.83
CA ASP A 49 5.40 5.68 -1.60
C ASP A 49 3.86 5.58 -1.50
N ILE A 50 3.19 5.21 -2.60
CA ILE A 50 1.74 4.99 -2.61
C ILE A 50 1.39 3.63 -1.99
N PRO A 51 0.52 3.57 -0.97
CA PRO A 51 0.13 2.32 -0.30
C PRO A 51 -0.83 1.46 -1.15
N SER A 52 -1.44 0.44 -0.55
CA SER A 52 -2.43 -0.42 -1.24
C SER A 52 -3.80 0.24 -1.32
N GLU A 53 -4.65 -0.21 -2.25
CA GLU A 53 -6.01 0.32 -2.44
C GLU A 53 -6.85 0.31 -1.16
N GLN A 54 -6.74 -0.76 -0.35
CA GLN A 54 -7.46 -0.88 0.92
C GLN A 54 -7.02 0.19 1.93
N VAL A 55 -5.71 0.47 2.01
CA VAL A 55 -5.17 1.51 2.88
C VAL A 55 -5.61 2.89 2.39
N LEU A 56 -5.64 3.12 1.08
CA LEU A 56 -6.16 4.37 0.50
C LEU A 56 -7.64 4.60 0.84
N LYS A 57 -8.46 3.55 0.79
CA LYS A 57 -9.86 3.59 1.24
C LYS A 57 -9.98 3.94 2.72
N GLN A 58 -9.18 3.30 3.57
CA GLN A 58 -9.14 3.60 5.02
C GLN A 58 -8.67 5.03 5.31
N MET A 59 -7.81 5.59 4.46
CA MET A 59 -7.38 6.99 4.56
C MET A 59 -8.46 8.00 4.15
N GLY A 60 -9.59 7.53 3.60
CA GLY A 60 -10.74 8.35 3.25
C GLY A 60 -10.66 9.00 1.86
N LEU A 61 -9.82 8.48 0.95
CA LEU A 61 -9.75 8.95 -0.43
C LEU A 61 -11.00 8.51 -1.20
N THR A 62 -11.43 9.33 -2.15
CA THR A 62 -12.52 8.98 -3.06
C THR A 62 -12.09 7.92 -4.08
N ASP A 63 -13.04 7.18 -4.65
CA ASP A 63 -12.74 6.15 -5.65
C ASP A 63 -11.96 6.70 -6.86
N ALA A 64 -12.23 7.95 -7.27
CA ALA A 64 -11.52 8.61 -8.36
C ALA A 64 -10.05 8.90 -8.02
N GLU A 65 -9.78 9.39 -6.80
CA GLU A 65 -8.42 9.65 -6.31
C GLU A 65 -7.65 8.35 -6.11
N ILE A 66 -8.32 7.31 -5.62
CA ILE A 66 -7.73 5.98 -5.48
C ILE A 66 -7.29 5.45 -6.85
N VAL A 67 -8.16 5.57 -7.87
CA VAL A 67 -7.81 5.14 -9.23
C VAL A 67 -6.64 5.93 -9.79
N GLU A 68 -6.58 7.24 -9.57
CA GLU A 68 -5.45 8.07 -9.99
C GLU A 68 -4.14 7.66 -9.30
N ALA A 69 -4.16 7.50 -7.97
CA ALA A 69 -3.02 7.06 -7.17
C ALA A 69 -2.51 5.68 -7.62
N ILE A 70 -3.42 4.73 -7.86
CA ILE A 70 -3.08 3.39 -8.34
C ILE A 70 -2.49 3.44 -9.76
N ASN A 71 -3.01 4.32 -10.63
CA ASN A 71 -2.43 4.51 -11.96
C ASN A 71 -1.02 5.12 -11.90
N PHE A 72 -0.75 6.05 -10.98
CA PHE A 72 0.60 6.58 -10.77
C PHE A 72 1.55 5.48 -10.27
N LYS A 73 1.13 4.73 -9.24
CA LYS A 73 1.90 3.62 -8.66
C LYS A 73 2.33 2.58 -9.70
N TYR A 74 1.44 2.23 -10.62
CA TYR A 74 1.71 1.22 -11.66
C TYR A 74 2.06 1.82 -13.01
N GLY A 75 2.28 3.13 -13.11
CA GLY A 75 2.68 3.79 -14.36
C GLY A 75 1.70 3.50 -15.51
N ARG A 76 0.39 3.62 -15.25
CA ARG A 76 -0.68 3.35 -16.22
C ARG A 76 -1.34 4.65 -16.69
N GLY A 77 -1.99 4.59 -17.85
CA GLY A 77 -2.73 5.72 -18.42
C GLY A 77 -1.82 6.92 -18.66
N LYS A 78 -2.15 8.08 -18.08
CA LYS A 78 -1.36 9.32 -18.21
C LYS A 78 0.03 9.28 -17.55
N TYR A 79 0.29 8.26 -16.73
CA TYR A 79 1.58 8.03 -16.07
C TYR A 79 2.39 6.91 -16.73
N ALA A 80 1.93 6.40 -17.87
CA ALA A 80 2.70 5.45 -18.66
C ALA A 80 4.01 6.09 -19.08
N ILE A 81 5.12 5.44 -18.71
CA ILE A 81 6.46 5.90 -19.07
C ILE A 81 6.60 5.72 -20.57
N VAL A 82 6.52 6.84 -21.29
CA VAL A 82 7.02 6.92 -22.67
C VAL A 82 8.54 6.90 -22.53
N VAL A 83 9.18 5.84 -22.99
CA VAL A 83 10.64 5.67 -22.94
C VAL A 83 11.28 6.68 -23.90
N ASN A 84 11.43 7.92 -23.45
CA ASN A 84 12.35 8.90 -24.02
C ASN A 84 13.47 9.10 -23.01
N ASP A 85 14.55 8.36 -23.26
CA ASP A 85 15.74 8.24 -22.46
C ASP A 85 16.33 9.63 -22.10
N THR A 86 16.06 10.12 -20.88
CA THR A 86 16.54 11.43 -20.38
C THR A 86 17.67 11.22 -19.36
N VAL A 87 18.54 10.23 -19.57
CA VAL A 87 19.70 9.93 -18.70
C VAL A 87 20.86 10.96 -18.89
N GLY A 88 20.63 12.06 -19.63
CA GLY A 88 21.71 12.85 -20.21
C GLY A 88 22.54 13.80 -19.32
N ASN A 89 22.06 14.32 -18.18
CA ASN A 89 22.60 15.63 -17.71
C ASN A 89 23.03 15.77 -16.24
N ASN A 90 23.42 14.72 -15.51
CA ASN A 90 24.02 14.94 -14.18
C ASN A 90 25.15 13.96 -13.82
N PHE A 91 26.35 14.26 -14.35
CA PHE A 91 27.57 13.44 -14.25
C PHE A 91 28.09 13.27 -12.82
N GLU A 92 27.87 14.26 -11.93
CA GLU A 92 28.33 14.21 -10.54
C GLU A 92 27.44 13.32 -9.67
N LEU A 93 26.11 13.37 -9.87
CA LEU A 93 25.21 12.38 -9.27
C LEU A 93 25.54 10.98 -9.80
N ALA A 94 25.72 10.80 -11.11
CA ALA A 94 26.00 9.49 -11.69
C ALA A 94 27.21 8.81 -11.04
N LYS A 95 28.31 9.54 -10.83
CA LYS A 95 29.50 9.04 -10.14
C LYS A 95 29.27 8.68 -8.68
N PHE A 96 28.45 9.45 -7.97
CA PHE A 96 28.10 9.16 -6.57
C PHE A 96 27.33 7.83 -6.46
N TYR A 97 26.32 7.61 -7.30
CA TYR A 97 25.53 6.37 -7.28
C TYR A 97 26.31 5.16 -7.84
N GLU A 98 27.13 5.35 -8.87
CA GLU A 98 28.06 4.32 -9.36
C GLU A 98 29.01 3.84 -8.25
N SER A 99 29.40 4.73 -7.32
CA SER A 99 30.23 4.35 -6.18
C SER A 99 29.52 3.39 -5.19
N PHE A 100 28.19 3.41 -5.16
CA PHE A 100 27.37 2.43 -4.44
C PHE A 100 27.03 1.20 -5.28
N GLY A 101 27.49 1.13 -6.53
CA GLY A 101 27.14 0.09 -7.49
C GLY A 101 25.71 0.21 -8.03
N ASP A 102 25.07 1.35 -7.82
CA ASP A 102 23.70 1.65 -8.24
C ASP A 102 23.74 2.58 -9.47
N THR A 103 23.20 2.12 -10.59
CA THR A 103 23.08 2.96 -11.79
C THR A 103 21.87 3.85 -11.59
N LEU A 104 21.98 5.15 -11.93
CA LEU A 104 20.88 6.12 -11.88
C LEU A 104 19.74 5.73 -12.84
N GLU A 105 18.95 4.75 -12.45
CA GLU A 105 17.62 4.57 -12.98
C GLU A 105 16.74 5.52 -12.18
N VAL A 106 16.10 6.47 -12.87
CA VAL A 106 14.93 7.17 -12.30
C VAL A 106 14.01 6.09 -11.75
N ASP A 107 13.54 6.23 -10.50
CA ASP A 107 12.59 5.27 -9.94
C ASP A 107 11.34 5.24 -10.82
N THR A 108 11.30 4.22 -11.66
CA THR A 108 10.39 4.06 -12.77
C THR A 108 9.73 2.71 -12.57
N VAL A 109 8.52 2.56 -13.11
CA VAL A 109 7.80 1.29 -13.06
C VAL A 109 8.44 0.21 -13.95
N SER A 110 9.49 0.58 -14.71
CA SER A 110 10.23 -0.31 -15.61
C SER A 110 11.67 -0.41 -15.16
N TYR A 111 12.01 -1.50 -14.47
CA TYR A 111 13.37 -1.75 -14.01
C TYR A 111 14.19 -2.54 -15.04
N PRO A 112 15.52 -2.34 -15.11
CA PRO A 112 16.39 -3.13 -15.96
C PRO A 112 16.44 -4.58 -15.45
N LYS A 113 16.81 -5.52 -16.34
CA LYS A 113 16.87 -6.95 -16.01
C LYS A 113 17.72 -7.20 -14.74
N ALA A 114 17.20 -8.00 -13.82
CA ALA A 114 17.87 -8.33 -12.56
C ALA A 114 19.26 -8.92 -12.82
N ARG A 115 20.28 -8.37 -12.14
CA ARG A 115 21.68 -8.83 -12.22
C ARG A 115 22.00 -9.85 -11.14
N ILE A 116 21.33 -9.77 -10.00
CA ILE A 116 21.55 -10.61 -8.80
C ILE A 116 20.29 -11.42 -8.52
N TYR A 117 20.46 -12.69 -8.14
CA TYR A 117 19.35 -13.56 -7.74
C TYR A 117 18.55 -12.94 -6.58
N GLY A 118 17.22 -12.95 -6.70
CA GLY A 118 16.31 -12.38 -5.69
C GLY A 118 15.98 -10.89 -5.89
N GLN A 119 16.76 -10.14 -6.66
CA GLN A 119 16.50 -8.72 -6.91
C GLN A 119 15.13 -8.50 -7.61
N ASP A 120 14.76 -9.41 -8.50
CA ASP A 120 13.49 -9.38 -9.24
C ASP A 120 12.26 -9.52 -8.32
N VAL A 121 12.40 -10.25 -7.21
CA VAL A 121 11.31 -10.53 -6.27
C VAL A 121 10.73 -9.23 -5.68
N PHE A 122 11.60 -8.25 -5.43
CA PHE A 122 11.20 -6.95 -4.85
C PHE A 122 10.77 -5.92 -5.90
N ARG A 123 11.13 -6.11 -7.18
CA ARG A 123 10.81 -5.18 -8.28
C ARG A 123 9.42 -5.40 -8.87
N ASN A 124 8.93 -6.64 -8.82
CA ASN A 124 7.73 -7.03 -9.57
C ASN A 124 6.41 -6.66 -8.87
N ASN A 125 6.45 -6.02 -7.69
CA ASN A 125 5.27 -5.69 -6.87
C ASN A 125 4.30 -6.88 -6.61
N ARG A 126 4.80 -8.12 -6.73
CA ARG A 126 4.03 -9.37 -6.59
C ARG A 126 4.33 -10.12 -5.29
N LEU A 127 4.94 -9.43 -4.33
CA LEU A 127 5.18 -9.97 -3.00
C LEU A 127 3.86 -10.14 -2.26
N LEU A 128 3.44 -11.40 -2.12
CA LEU A 128 2.35 -11.76 -1.23
C LEU A 128 2.92 -11.84 0.18
N PHE A 129 2.53 -10.89 1.03
CA PHE A 129 2.80 -11.00 2.45
C PHE A 129 1.92 -12.10 3.02
N PHE A 130 2.54 -13.07 3.70
CA PHE A 130 1.80 -14.04 4.49
C PHE A 130 1.14 -13.29 5.65
N GLN A 131 -0.15 -13.00 5.51
CA GLN A 131 -0.95 -12.49 6.62
C GLN A 131 -1.12 -13.66 7.58
N LYS A 132 -0.31 -13.68 8.65
CA LYS A 132 -0.55 -14.57 9.78
C LYS A 132 -1.97 -14.27 10.23
N ALA A 133 -2.90 -15.21 10.03
CA ALA A 133 -4.26 -15.08 10.49
C ALA A 133 -4.21 -15.03 12.03
N LEU A 134 -4.12 -13.83 12.58
CA LEU A 134 -4.17 -13.62 14.03
C LEU A 134 -5.56 -13.99 14.57
N ASP A 135 -6.58 -13.96 13.70
CA ASP A 135 -7.97 -14.36 13.95
C ASP A 135 -8.41 -15.46 12.98
N ALA A 136 -7.75 -16.61 13.01
CA ALA A 136 -8.31 -17.80 12.38
C ALA A 136 -9.56 -18.24 13.17
N LYS A 137 -10.69 -17.59 12.92
CA LYS A 137 -11.98 -17.98 13.49
C LYS A 137 -12.34 -19.35 12.94
N ALA A 138 -12.55 -20.31 13.83
CA ALA A 138 -13.04 -21.63 13.44
C ALA A 138 -14.40 -21.49 12.71
N PRO A 139 -14.67 -22.31 11.68
CA PRO A 139 -15.98 -22.36 11.03
C PRO A 139 -17.11 -22.61 12.05
N GLU A 140 -18.33 -22.16 11.76
CA GLU A 140 -19.48 -22.37 12.67
C GLU A 140 -19.81 -23.85 12.92
N ASN A 141 -19.44 -24.72 11.98
CA ASN A 141 -19.63 -26.16 12.05
C ASN A 141 -18.37 -26.91 12.52
N TYR A 142 -17.45 -26.24 13.21
CA TYR A 142 -16.25 -26.87 13.75
C TYR A 142 -16.63 -28.01 14.70
N LYS A 143 -16.07 -29.19 14.44
CA LYS A 143 -16.21 -30.36 15.30
C LYS A 143 -14.98 -30.45 16.18
N VAL A 144 -15.18 -30.32 17.47
CA VAL A 144 -14.15 -30.49 18.48
C VAL A 144 -13.52 -31.88 18.36
N GLY A 145 -12.18 -31.91 18.32
CA GLY A 145 -11.39 -33.13 18.21
C GLY A 145 -10.41 -33.31 19.36
N ASN A 146 -9.73 -34.46 19.38
CA ASN A 146 -8.64 -34.71 20.30
C ASN A 146 -7.53 -33.65 20.15
N GLY A 147 -7.01 -33.16 21.28
CA GLY A 147 -5.97 -32.14 21.32
C GLY A 147 -6.47 -30.70 21.25
N ASP A 148 -7.77 -30.49 21.06
CA ASP A 148 -8.38 -29.17 21.20
C ASP A 148 -8.44 -28.76 22.69
N GLU A 149 -8.29 -27.46 22.94
CA GLU A 149 -8.50 -26.87 24.27
C GLU A 149 -9.81 -26.08 24.29
N ILE A 150 -10.61 -26.30 25.32
CA ILE A 150 -11.91 -25.64 25.51
C ILE A 150 -11.88 -24.88 26.82
N SER A 151 -12.20 -23.59 26.78
CA SER A 151 -12.44 -22.79 27.97
C SER A 151 -13.93 -22.85 28.34
N ILE A 152 -14.22 -23.33 29.54
CA ILE A 152 -15.57 -23.45 30.09
C ILE A 152 -15.69 -22.49 31.26
N SER A 153 -16.69 -21.61 31.22
CA SER A 153 -17.03 -20.71 32.32
C SER A 153 -18.49 -20.93 32.75
N VAL A 154 -18.70 -21.27 34.02
CA VAL A 154 -19.99 -21.45 34.67
C VAL A 154 -20.16 -20.38 35.73
N TRP A 155 -21.30 -19.70 35.71
CA TRP A 155 -21.64 -18.62 36.64
C TRP A 155 -22.91 -18.98 37.39
N GLY A 156 -22.95 -18.76 38.71
CA GLY A 156 -24.14 -19.08 39.52
C GLY A 156 -23.85 -19.25 41.01
N PHE A 157 -24.30 -20.36 41.60
CA PHE A 157 -24.06 -20.67 43.02
C PHE A 157 -22.60 -21.04 43.31
N SER A 158 -21.87 -21.50 42.29
CA SER A 158 -20.43 -21.75 42.31
C SER A 158 -19.86 -21.27 41.00
N ASP A 159 -18.89 -20.36 41.08
CA ASP A 159 -18.18 -19.88 39.90
C ASP A 159 -17.07 -20.87 39.53
N PHE A 160 -17.02 -21.25 38.27
CA PHE A 160 -16.02 -22.18 37.74
C PHE A 160 -15.55 -21.68 36.38
N SER A 161 -14.23 -21.56 36.21
CA SER A 161 -13.65 -21.22 34.91
C SER A 161 -12.35 -21.97 34.71
N GLU A 162 -12.32 -22.88 33.74
CA GLU A 162 -11.16 -23.73 33.47
C GLU A 162 -10.99 -23.96 31.96
N THR A 163 -9.73 -24.08 31.54
CA THR A 163 -9.38 -24.51 30.18
C THR A 163 -8.98 -25.97 30.21
N LEU A 164 -9.68 -26.80 29.43
CA LEU A 164 -9.60 -28.25 29.47
C LEU A 164 -9.20 -28.80 28.10
N LEU A 165 -8.28 -29.77 28.09
CA LEU A 165 -7.85 -30.47 26.88
C LEU A 165 -8.77 -31.66 26.59
N VAL A 166 -9.11 -31.85 25.32
CA VAL A 166 -9.94 -32.96 24.85
C VAL A 166 -9.07 -34.21 24.65
N ASP A 167 -9.39 -35.26 25.40
CA ASP A 167 -8.65 -36.52 25.38
C ASP A 167 -8.84 -37.32 24.06
N GLU A 168 -8.13 -38.44 23.89
CA GLU A 168 -8.20 -39.27 22.69
C GLU A 168 -9.57 -39.90 22.45
N ARG A 169 -10.40 -39.93 23.49
CA ARG A 169 -11.75 -40.49 23.48
C ARG A 169 -12.83 -39.42 23.31
N GLY A 170 -12.45 -38.14 23.23
CA GLY A 170 -13.35 -37.01 23.09
C GLY A 170 -13.98 -36.51 24.41
N TYR A 171 -13.43 -36.91 25.57
CA TYR A 171 -13.86 -36.42 26.88
C TYR A 171 -12.98 -35.28 27.38
N ILE A 172 -13.56 -34.49 28.28
CA ILE A 172 -12.87 -33.48 29.09
C ILE A 172 -12.97 -33.89 30.57
N THR A 173 -11.92 -33.65 31.34
CA THR A 173 -11.85 -33.96 32.78
C THR A 173 -11.60 -32.68 33.58
N PRO A 174 -12.65 -32.07 34.15
CA PRO A 174 -12.53 -30.92 35.05
C PRO A 174 -11.72 -31.24 36.31
N SER A 175 -10.95 -30.28 36.81
CA SER A 175 -10.06 -30.52 37.95
C SER A 175 -10.80 -30.70 39.28
N GLU A 176 -11.97 -30.08 39.47
CA GLU A 176 -12.83 -30.27 40.64
C GLU A 176 -14.31 -30.02 40.28
N VAL A 177 -15.19 -30.99 40.54
CA VAL A 177 -16.65 -30.77 40.53
C VAL A 177 -17.06 -30.40 41.95
N PRO A 178 -17.73 -29.25 42.20
CA PRO A 178 -18.24 -28.95 43.54
C PRO A 178 -19.11 -30.12 44.02
N PRO A 179 -18.89 -30.65 45.24
CA PRO A 179 -19.64 -31.81 45.69
C PRO A 179 -21.15 -31.52 45.66
N PRO A 180 -22.00 -32.48 45.23
CA PRO A 180 -23.43 -32.31 45.31
C PRO A 180 -23.80 -32.05 46.77
N LEU A 181 -24.41 -30.89 47.05
CA LEU A 181 -24.91 -30.58 48.39
C LEU A 181 -25.91 -31.67 48.77
N GLY A 182 -25.48 -32.55 49.67
CA GLY A 182 -26.33 -33.56 50.26
C GLY A 182 -27.55 -32.89 50.86
N GLY A 183 -28.73 -33.34 50.44
CA GLY A 183 -29.99 -32.99 51.08
C GLY A 183 -29.95 -33.40 52.55
N GLY A 184 -29.77 -32.41 53.41
CA GLY A 184 -30.16 -32.47 54.82
C GLY A 184 -31.57 -31.89 54.94
N TYR A 185 -32.42 -32.67 55.59
CA TYR A 185 -33.83 -32.45 55.93
C TYR A 185 -34.24 -31.01 56.27
#